data_AF-A0A533U0T8-F1
#
_entry.id   AF-A0A533U0T8-F1
#
_cell.length_a   1.000
_cell.length_b   1.000
_cell.length_c   1.000
_cell.angle_alpha   90.00
_cell.angle_beta   90.00
_cell.angle_gamma   90.00
#
_symmetry.space_group_name_H-M   'P 1'
#
loop_
_entity.id
_entity.type
_entity.pdbx_description
1 polymer ?
#
loop_
_entity_poly.entity_id
_entity_poly.type
_entity_poly.pdbx_seq_one_letter_code
_entity_poly.pdbx_strand_id
1 'polypeptide(L)'
;MDNKSNVKLIALAICGAACMGAAFYGLSFLTGYQVPAPNISEDLTPLRSFAGWFLLIFCASMIIRTLGRMSSRISDRWFLSFPLGALGIVLLMFVVLWLRPSGILLSTTGRTTTLDGKYIRSVEELKAFQSKAILSPNVPLAPAGFDFNAAKTLWKERCNKCHTFDSVADVFKSKYKKTGKIDLIVKRMADYPTSGITPEESKSIQMYLNEKL
;
A
#
# COMPACT_ATOMS: atom_id res chain seq x y z
N MET A 1 24.43 -45.38 10.98
CA MET A 1 23.97 -44.35 10.02
C MET A 1 25.04 -44.26 8.97
N ASP A 2 24.70 -44.63 7.75
CA ASP A 2 25.65 -45.14 6.78
C ASP A 2 25.87 -44.04 5.74
N ASN A 3 27.10 -43.76 5.31
CA ASN A 3 27.38 -42.60 4.42
C ASN A 3 26.51 -42.56 3.14
N LYS A 4 26.03 -43.72 2.67
CA LYS A 4 25.09 -43.82 1.54
C LYS A 4 23.68 -43.25 1.83
N SER A 5 23.19 -43.26 3.06
CA SER A 5 21.87 -42.68 3.40
C SER A 5 21.91 -41.15 3.46
N ASN A 6 23.02 -40.58 3.92
CA ASN A 6 23.21 -39.12 4.00
C ASN A 6 23.32 -38.47 2.62
N VAL A 7 23.99 -39.12 1.67
CA VAL A 7 24.10 -38.61 0.28
C VAL A 7 22.74 -38.62 -0.43
N LYS A 8 21.91 -39.65 -0.21
CA LYS A 8 20.54 -39.70 -0.75
C LYS A 8 19.65 -38.59 -0.17
N LEU A 9 19.80 -38.28 1.11
CA LEU A 9 19.09 -37.20 1.79
C LEU A 9 19.47 -35.82 1.24
N ILE A 10 20.77 -35.57 1.04
CA ILE A 10 21.27 -34.31 0.49
C ILE A 10 20.82 -34.14 -0.97
N ALA A 11 20.90 -35.20 -1.78
CA ALA A 11 20.44 -35.16 -3.18
C ALA A 11 18.93 -34.87 -3.28
N LEU A 12 18.11 -35.47 -2.39
CA LEU A 12 16.68 -35.21 -2.34
C LEU A 12 16.38 -33.76 -1.93
N ALA A 13 17.11 -33.21 -0.97
CA ALA A 13 16.96 -31.81 -0.54
C ALA A 13 17.35 -30.81 -1.64
N ILE A 14 18.44 -31.07 -2.36
CA ILE A 14 18.89 -30.20 -3.47
C ILE A 14 17.90 -30.27 -4.65
N CYS A 15 17.45 -31.46 -5.04
CA CYS A 15 16.42 -31.60 -6.08
C CYS A 15 15.09 -30.94 -5.66
N GLY A 16 14.70 -31.08 -4.39
CA GLY A 16 13.54 -30.39 -3.84
C GLY A 16 13.65 -28.88 -3.96
N ALA A 17 14.78 -28.30 -3.55
CA ALA A 17 15.03 -26.86 -3.64
C ALA A 17 15.05 -26.35 -5.10
N ALA A 18 15.65 -27.10 -6.03
CA ALA A 18 15.68 -26.74 -7.45
C ALA A 18 14.28 -26.77 -8.09
N CYS A 19 13.48 -27.82 -7.83
CA CYS A 19 12.09 -27.89 -8.26
C CYS A 19 11.22 -26.79 -7.64
N MET A 20 11.49 -26.42 -6.37
CA MET A 20 10.82 -25.30 -5.72
C MET A 20 11.12 -23.97 -6.42
N GLY A 21 12.39 -23.68 -6.70
CA GLY A 21 12.78 -22.46 -7.44
C GLY A 21 12.11 -22.36 -8.80
N ALA A 22 12.08 -23.47 -9.55
CA ALA A 22 11.41 -23.52 -10.86
C ALA A 22 9.88 -23.34 -10.77
N ALA A 23 9.23 -23.91 -9.76
CA ALA A 23 7.79 -23.76 -9.55
C ALA A 23 7.43 -22.33 -9.12
N PHE A 24 8.23 -21.70 -8.25
CA PHE A 24 8.07 -20.29 -7.89
C PHE A 24 8.19 -19.37 -9.10
N TYR A 25 9.20 -19.61 -9.94
CA TYR A 25 9.43 -18.88 -11.16
C TYR A 25 8.28 -19.06 -12.17
N GLY A 26 7.79 -20.29 -12.34
CA GLY A 26 6.64 -20.57 -13.21
C GLY A 26 5.34 -19.91 -12.75
N LEU A 27 5.05 -19.92 -11.44
CA LEU A 27 3.86 -19.26 -10.88
C LEU A 27 3.91 -17.74 -11.02
N SER A 28 5.09 -17.12 -10.97
CA SER A 28 5.22 -15.67 -11.19
C SER A 28 4.82 -15.22 -12.60
N PHE A 29 5.02 -16.07 -13.63
CA PHE A 29 4.54 -15.75 -14.98
C PHE A 29 3.02 -15.89 -15.12
N LEU A 30 2.42 -16.94 -14.54
CA LEU A 30 0.98 -17.19 -14.64
C LEU A 30 0.12 -16.15 -13.92
N THR A 31 0.67 -15.46 -12.92
CA THR A 31 -0.05 -14.46 -12.12
C THR A 31 0.09 -13.03 -12.64
N GLY A 32 0.82 -12.82 -13.75
CA GLY A 32 0.93 -11.52 -14.42
C GLY A 32 1.55 -10.42 -13.54
N TYR A 33 2.48 -10.78 -12.65
CA TYR A 33 2.97 -9.89 -11.61
C TYR A 33 3.92 -8.83 -12.19
N GLN A 34 3.48 -7.57 -12.24
CA GLN A 34 4.35 -6.42 -12.49
C GLN A 34 4.93 -5.92 -11.18
N VAL A 35 6.25 -5.71 -11.15
CA VAL A 35 6.98 -5.20 -9.99
C VAL A 35 6.48 -3.78 -9.67
N PRO A 36 6.05 -3.48 -8.43
CA PRO A 36 5.51 -2.17 -8.09
C PRO A 36 6.55 -1.04 -8.04
N ALA A 37 7.84 -1.32 -8.24
CA ALA A 37 8.89 -0.30 -8.30
C ALA A 37 10.11 -0.76 -9.13
N PRO A 38 10.76 0.13 -9.89
CA PRO A 38 11.88 -0.20 -10.79
C PRO A 38 13.22 -0.54 -10.09
N ASN A 39 13.29 -0.45 -8.76
CA ASN A 39 14.52 -0.70 -7.98
C ASN A 39 14.49 -2.00 -7.17
N ILE A 40 13.57 -2.92 -7.46
CA ILE A 40 13.42 -4.17 -6.71
C ILE A 40 13.81 -5.33 -7.62
N SER A 41 14.68 -6.23 -7.14
CA SER A 41 15.04 -7.42 -7.89
C SER A 41 13.81 -8.32 -8.09
N GLU A 42 13.50 -8.61 -9.35
CA GLU A 42 12.39 -9.47 -9.76
C GLU A 42 12.44 -10.83 -9.03
N ASP A 43 13.64 -11.32 -8.78
CA ASP A 43 13.95 -12.62 -8.17
C ASP A 43 13.47 -12.79 -6.71
N LEU A 44 13.39 -11.72 -5.91
CA LEU A 44 12.97 -11.77 -4.50
C LEU A 44 11.47 -11.53 -4.30
N THR A 45 10.76 -11.17 -5.38
CA THR A 45 9.33 -10.85 -5.37
C THR A 45 8.44 -12.04 -4.99
N PRO A 46 8.70 -13.29 -5.46
CA PRO A 46 7.89 -14.45 -5.10
C PRO A 46 7.89 -14.73 -3.59
N LEU A 47 9.02 -14.50 -2.90
CA LEU A 47 9.17 -14.64 -1.44
C LEU A 47 8.32 -13.65 -0.63
N ARG A 48 7.80 -12.58 -1.25
CA ARG A 48 6.85 -11.65 -0.63
C ARG A 48 5.39 -11.92 -1.00
N SER A 49 5.13 -12.76 -2.00
CA SER A 49 3.77 -13.10 -2.41
C SER A 49 3.14 -14.13 -1.47
N PHE A 50 1.84 -14.00 -1.23
CA PHE A 50 1.07 -14.95 -0.41
C PHE A 50 1.18 -16.39 -0.97
N ALA A 51 1.13 -16.55 -2.29
CA ALA A 51 1.34 -17.83 -2.98
C ALA A 51 2.76 -18.38 -2.76
N GLY A 52 3.76 -17.48 -2.70
CA GLY A 52 5.14 -17.72 -2.29
C GLY A 52 5.25 -18.51 -0.98
N TRP A 53 4.69 -17.92 0.07
CA TRP A 53 4.69 -18.51 1.41
C TRP A 53 3.90 -19.82 1.49
N PHE A 54 2.73 -19.89 0.84
CA PHE A 54 1.90 -21.09 0.85
C PHE A 54 2.61 -22.29 0.19
N LEU A 55 3.24 -22.07 -0.98
CA LEU A 55 3.99 -23.12 -1.67
C LEU A 55 5.23 -23.53 -0.87
N LEU A 56 5.92 -22.59 -0.20
CA LEU A 56 7.05 -22.89 0.69
C LEU A 56 6.63 -23.82 1.83
N ILE A 57 5.53 -23.49 2.50
CA ILE A 57 4.97 -24.29 3.60
C ILE A 57 4.51 -25.67 3.09
N PHE A 58 3.87 -25.73 1.93
CA PHE A 58 3.41 -26.98 1.32
C PHE A 58 4.58 -27.90 0.94
N CYS A 59 5.60 -27.35 0.28
CA CYS A 59 6.80 -28.11 -0.09
C CYS A 59 7.61 -28.54 1.14
N ALA A 60 7.77 -27.68 2.15
CA ALA A 60 8.40 -28.05 3.42
C ALA A 60 7.65 -29.22 4.09
N SER A 61 6.32 -29.19 4.07
CA SER A 61 5.48 -30.27 4.62
C SER A 61 5.67 -31.60 3.85
N MET A 62 5.85 -31.55 2.52
CA MET A 62 6.13 -32.73 1.68
C MET A 62 7.54 -33.31 1.91
N ILE A 63 8.56 -32.46 2.07
CA ILE A 63 9.92 -32.88 2.38
C ILE A 63 9.95 -33.54 3.76
N ILE A 64 9.33 -32.90 4.77
CA ILE A 64 9.21 -33.44 6.13
C ILE A 64 8.46 -34.77 6.14
N ARG A 65 7.40 -34.96 5.34
CA ARG A 65 6.70 -36.25 5.22
C ARG A 65 7.61 -37.35 4.68
N THR A 66 8.41 -37.03 3.66
CA THR A 66 9.35 -37.97 3.05
C THR A 66 10.46 -38.36 4.04
N LEU A 67 10.93 -37.41 4.85
CA LEU A 67 11.88 -37.65 5.95
C LEU A 67 11.24 -38.39 7.13
N GLY A 68 9.99 -38.07 7.45
CA GLY A 68 9.20 -38.68 8.52
C GLY A 68 8.85 -40.13 8.25
N ARG A 69 8.60 -40.52 6.99
CA ARG A 69 8.47 -41.94 6.61
C ARG A 69 9.74 -42.77 6.86
N MET A 70 10.91 -42.13 6.93
CA MET A 70 12.16 -42.79 7.33
C MET A 70 12.39 -42.79 8.85
N SER A 71 11.59 -42.03 9.63
CA SER A 71 11.68 -41.95 11.08
C SER A 71 10.38 -42.47 11.71
N SER A 72 10.40 -43.71 12.19
CA SER A 72 9.27 -44.44 12.79
C SER A 72 8.63 -43.81 14.04
N ARG A 73 8.99 -42.57 14.40
CA ARG A 73 8.54 -41.86 15.60
C ARG A 73 7.65 -40.64 15.34
N ILE A 74 7.39 -40.26 14.08
CA ILE A 74 6.53 -39.12 13.75
C ILE A 74 5.22 -39.64 13.15
N SER A 75 4.10 -39.28 13.78
CA SER A 75 2.76 -39.66 13.33
C SER A 75 2.48 -39.16 11.91
N ASP A 76 2.04 -40.07 11.04
CA ASP A 76 1.64 -39.80 9.65
C ASP A 76 0.58 -38.69 9.52
N ARG A 77 -0.09 -38.28 10.60
CA ARG A 77 -1.13 -37.24 10.52
C ARG A 77 -0.58 -35.81 10.61
N TRP A 78 0.65 -35.61 11.06
CA TRP A 78 1.21 -34.28 11.36
C TRP A 78 1.50 -33.44 10.10
N PHE A 79 1.86 -34.08 8.97
CA PHE A 79 2.17 -33.36 7.71
C PHE A 79 0.94 -32.69 7.09
N LEU A 80 -0.27 -33.15 7.40
CA LEU A 80 -1.52 -32.53 6.98
C LEU A 80 -1.94 -31.40 7.93
N SER A 81 -1.64 -31.54 9.22
CA SER A 81 -2.04 -30.57 10.25
C SER A 81 -1.39 -29.19 10.05
N PHE A 82 -0.13 -29.17 9.61
CA PHE A 82 0.64 -27.94 9.42
C PHE A 82 0.11 -27.06 8.25
N PRO A 83 -0.04 -27.57 7.01
CA PRO A 83 -0.60 -26.78 5.92
C PRO A 83 -2.09 -26.45 6.12
N LEU A 84 -2.88 -27.35 6.73
CA LEU A 84 -4.28 -27.06 7.06
C LEU A 84 -4.41 -25.99 8.15
N GLY A 85 -3.52 -25.98 9.15
CA GLY A 85 -3.45 -24.93 10.16
C GLY A 85 -3.08 -23.56 9.56
N ALA A 86 -2.11 -23.53 8.65
CA ALA A 86 -1.76 -22.33 7.91
C ALA A 86 -2.95 -21.81 7.07
N LEU A 87 -3.64 -22.70 6.35
CA LEU A 87 -4.87 -22.36 5.62
C LEU A 87 -5.96 -21.79 6.55
N GLY A 88 -6.16 -22.39 7.73
CA GLY A 88 -7.12 -21.90 8.72
C GLY A 88 -6.81 -20.50 9.23
N ILE A 89 -5.54 -20.20 9.51
CA ILE A 89 -5.10 -18.86 9.92
C ILE A 89 -5.34 -17.84 8.80
N VAL A 90 -5.01 -18.19 7.56
CA VAL A 90 -5.25 -17.31 6.41
C VAL A 90 -6.74 -17.06 6.20
N LEU A 91 -7.56 -18.10 6.27
CA LEU A 91 -9.00 -17.98 6.09
C LEU A 91 -9.60 -17.11 7.19
N LEU A 92 -9.14 -17.25 8.44
CA LEU A 92 -9.49 -16.35 9.55
C LEU A 92 -9.07 -14.90 9.26
N MET A 93 -7.85 -14.66 8.78
CA MET A 93 -7.41 -13.31 8.40
C MET A 93 -8.28 -12.73 7.28
N PHE A 94 -8.63 -13.52 6.26
CA PHE A 94 -9.54 -13.11 5.19
C PHE A 94 -10.93 -12.77 5.72
N VAL A 95 -11.48 -13.60 6.61
CA VAL A 95 -12.78 -13.36 7.26
C VAL A 95 -12.73 -12.07 8.09
N VAL A 96 -11.65 -11.83 8.82
CA VAL A 96 -11.44 -10.58 9.58
C VAL A 96 -11.36 -9.36 8.65
N LEU A 97 -10.67 -9.48 7.52
CA LEU A 97 -10.58 -8.43 6.50
C LEU A 97 -11.93 -8.18 5.80
N TRP A 98 -12.73 -9.23 5.59
CA TRP A 98 -14.02 -9.15 4.90
C TRP A 98 -15.14 -8.62 5.81
N LEU A 99 -15.18 -9.06 7.07
CA LEU A 99 -16.16 -8.58 8.07
C LEU A 99 -15.84 -7.17 8.58
N ARG A 100 -14.61 -6.68 8.40
CA ARG A 100 -14.22 -5.33 8.80
C ARG A 100 -13.35 -4.66 7.72
N PRO A 101 -13.96 -4.16 6.62
CA PRO A 101 -13.23 -3.53 5.51
C PRO A 101 -12.48 -2.24 5.90
N SER A 102 -12.74 -1.74 7.11
CA SER A 102 -12.28 -0.46 7.64
C SER A 102 -11.76 -0.61 9.09
N GLY A 103 -10.92 -1.62 9.34
CA GLY A 103 -10.18 -1.79 10.60
C GLY A 103 -8.76 -1.20 10.56
N ILE A 104 -8.31 -0.72 11.72
CA ILE A 104 -7.04 -0.05 12.10
C ILE A 104 -5.76 -0.34 11.28
N LEU A 105 -5.62 -1.50 10.64
CA LEU A 105 -4.41 -1.90 9.90
C LEU A 105 -4.43 -1.54 8.41
N LEU A 106 -5.61 -1.32 7.81
CA LEU A 106 -5.75 -0.91 6.41
C LEU A 106 -6.75 0.24 6.34
N SER A 107 -6.24 1.45 6.61
CA SER A 107 -6.94 2.69 6.26
C SER A 107 -7.09 2.77 4.74
N THR A 108 -8.15 2.16 4.20
CA THR A 108 -8.65 2.46 2.85
C THR A 108 -9.19 3.89 2.76
N THR A 109 -9.24 4.62 3.89
CA THR A 109 -9.58 6.04 4.04
C THR A 109 -8.57 7.01 3.36
N GLY A 110 -7.54 6.47 2.69
CA GLY A 110 -6.48 7.24 2.02
C GLY A 110 -6.28 7.01 0.52
N ARG A 111 -6.95 6.04 -0.13
CA ARG A 111 -6.70 5.79 -1.57
C ARG A 111 -7.44 6.81 -2.44
N THR A 112 -6.66 7.60 -3.16
CA THR A 112 -7.14 8.63 -4.07
C THR A 112 -7.66 7.96 -5.34
N THR A 113 -8.96 8.04 -5.57
CA THR A 113 -9.60 7.59 -6.81
C THR A 113 -9.56 8.72 -7.84
N THR A 114 -9.34 8.36 -9.10
CA THR A 114 -9.55 9.27 -10.23
C THR A 114 -11.03 9.70 -10.31
N LEU A 115 -11.33 10.76 -11.08
CA LEU A 115 -12.71 11.23 -11.28
C LEU A 115 -13.61 10.14 -11.89
N ASP A 116 -13.03 9.19 -12.61
CA ASP A 116 -13.72 8.05 -13.22
C ASP A 116 -13.81 6.83 -12.28
N GLY A 117 -13.47 6.99 -11.00
CA GLY A 117 -13.53 5.91 -10.00
C GLY A 117 -12.41 4.87 -10.07
N LYS A 118 -11.44 5.01 -10.99
CA LYS A 118 -10.28 4.11 -11.05
C LYS A 118 -9.28 4.42 -9.93
N TYR A 119 -8.71 3.39 -9.34
CA TYR A 119 -7.66 3.50 -8.32
C TYR A 119 -6.33 3.94 -8.96
N ILE A 120 -5.67 4.93 -8.36
CA ILE A 120 -4.29 5.31 -8.68
C ILE A 120 -3.35 4.25 -8.08
N ARG A 121 -2.53 3.61 -8.91
CA ARG A 121 -1.70 2.45 -8.54
C ARG A 121 -0.21 2.73 -8.51
N SER A 122 0.26 3.82 -9.13
CA SER A 122 1.68 4.23 -9.11
C SER A 122 1.89 5.69 -8.70
N VAL A 123 3.14 6.02 -8.34
CA VAL A 123 3.56 7.38 -8.00
C VAL A 123 3.51 8.28 -9.24
N GLU A 124 3.82 7.74 -10.42
CA GLU A 124 3.76 8.44 -11.70
C GLU A 124 2.30 8.80 -12.06
N GLU A 125 1.36 7.87 -11.87
CA GLU A 125 -0.06 8.12 -12.06
C GLU A 125 -0.58 9.17 -11.07
N LEU A 126 -0.12 9.14 -9.82
CA LEU A 126 -0.46 10.16 -8.83
C LEU A 126 0.05 11.54 -9.27
N LYS A 127 1.30 11.63 -9.69
CA LYS A 127 1.93 12.88 -10.15
C LYS A 127 1.25 13.44 -11.41
N ALA A 128 0.92 12.57 -12.37
CA ALA A 128 0.20 12.94 -13.60
C ALA A 128 -1.25 13.32 -13.34
N PHE A 129 -1.90 12.69 -12.36
CA PHE A 129 -3.21 13.14 -11.91
C PHE A 129 -3.06 14.53 -11.31
N GLN A 130 -2.21 14.72 -10.30
CA GLN A 130 -2.01 16.00 -9.60
C GLN A 130 -1.63 17.18 -10.49
N SER A 131 -0.98 16.98 -11.64
CA SER A 131 -0.57 18.06 -12.55
C SER A 131 -1.73 18.70 -13.31
N LYS A 132 -2.91 18.07 -13.39
CA LYS A 132 -4.11 18.68 -14.00
C LYS A 132 -4.68 19.74 -13.06
N ALA A 133 -4.61 21.00 -13.47
CA ALA A 133 -5.25 22.12 -12.77
C ALA A 133 -6.77 21.98 -12.85
N ILE A 134 -7.40 21.76 -11.70
CA ILE A 134 -8.85 21.75 -11.54
C ILE A 134 -9.16 22.84 -10.51
N LEU A 135 -9.99 23.81 -10.91
CA LEU A 135 -10.53 24.81 -10.01
C LEU A 135 -11.68 24.18 -9.22
N SER A 136 -11.63 24.32 -7.90
CA SER A 136 -12.65 23.88 -6.97
C SER A 136 -13.91 24.73 -7.13
N PRO A 137 -15.09 24.15 -7.44
CA PRO A 137 -16.33 24.90 -7.65
C PRO A 137 -16.83 25.62 -6.39
N ASN A 138 -16.45 25.15 -5.19
CA ASN A 138 -16.90 25.70 -3.91
C ASN A 138 -16.02 26.85 -3.39
N VAL A 139 -14.95 27.19 -4.09
CA VAL A 139 -14.11 28.34 -3.74
C VAL A 139 -14.37 29.46 -4.75
N PRO A 140 -14.79 30.66 -4.31
CA PRO A 140 -14.99 31.78 -5.23
C PRO A 140 -13.67 32.12 -5.93
N LEU A 141 -13.77 32.51 -7.20
CA LEU A 141 -12.65 33.04 -7.95
C LEU A 141 -12.16 34.33 -7.28
N ALA A 142 -10.85 34.54 -7.32
CA ALA A 142 -10.21 35.72 -6.82
C ALA A 142 -10.72 36.95 -7.60
N PRO A 143 -11.09 38.04 -6.91
CA PRO A 143 -11.53 39.25 -7.57
C PRO A 143 -10.40 39.90 -8.39
N ALA A 144 -10.76 40.72 -9.37
CA ALA A 144 -9.79 41.49 -10.14
C ALA A 144 -8.94 42.38 -9.19
N GLY A 145 -7.62 42.25 -9.28
CA GLY A 145 -6.69 42.96 -8.39
C GLY A 145 -6.35 42.22 -7.07
N PHE A 146 -6.78 40.96 -6.90
CA PHE A 146 -6.40 40.16 -5.74
C PHE A 146 -4.87 39.98 -5.64
N ASP A 147 -4.32 40.28 -4.47
CA ASP A 147 -2.88 40.15 -4.22
C ASP A 147 -2.51 38.70 -3.88
N PHE A 148 -2.18 37.93 -4.92
CA PHE A 148 -1.71 36.56 -4.77
C PHE A 148 -0.36 36.46 -4.05
N ASN A 149 0.46 37.51 -4.01
CA ASN A 149 1.73 37.48 -3.30
C ASN A 149 1.50 37.60 -1.79
N ALA A 150 0.65 38.52 -1.36
CA ALA A 150 0.21 38.60 0.04
C ALA A 150 -0.46 37.29 0.49
N ALA A 151 -1.35 36.74 -0.33
CA ALA A 151 -2.01 35.47 -0.02
C ALA A 151 -1.03 34.28 0.06
N LYS A 152 0.02 34.27 -0.78
CA LYS A 152 1.11 33.28 -0.71
C LYS A 152 1.89 33.39 0.59
N THR A 153 2.22 34.60 1.03
CA THR A 153 2.92 34.84 2.30
C THR A 153 2.07 34.36 3.47
N LEU A 154 0.80 34.77 3.51
CA LEU A 154 -0.16 34.34 4.53
C LEU A 154 -0.32 32.81 4.57
N TRP A 155 -0.47 32.18 3.40
CA TRP A 155 -0.54 30.72 3.30
C TRP A 155 0.72 30.05 3.85
N LYS A 156 1.92 30.56 3.54
CA LYS A 156 3.17 30.01 4.06
C LYS A 156 3.24 30.12 5.59
N GLU A 157 2.87 31.27 6.13
CA GLU A 157 2.92 31.54 7.57
C GLU A 157 1.91 30.67 8.35
N ARG A 158 0.68 30.53 7.84
CA ARG A 158 -0.37 29.76 8.50
C ARG A 158 -0.22 28.25 8.30
N CYS A 159 0.02 27.80 7.07
CA CYS A 159 -0.02 26.38 6.72
C CYS A 159 1.29 25.62 7.00
N ASN A 160 2.37 26.29 7.38
CA ASN A 160 3.62 25.63 7.83
C ASN A 160 3.83 25.66 9.35
N LYS A 161 2.88 26.19 10.12
CA LYS A 161 3.02 26.36 11.58
C LYS A 161 2.97 25.02 12.34
N CYS A 162 2.07 24.12 11.95
CA CYS A 162 1.86 22.85 12.64
C CYS A 162 2.59 21.66 11.99
N HIS A 163 2.74 21.70 10.66
CA HIS A 163 3.49 20.76 9.84
C HIS A 163 3.84 21.46 8.53
N THR A 164 4.85 20.99 7.80
CA THR A 164 5.16 21.57 6.48
C THR A 164 4.04 21.25 5.49
N PHE A 165 3.72 22.19 4.60
CA PHE A 165 2.73 21.93 3.55
C PHE A 165 3.22 20.82 2.61
N ASP A 166 4.52 20.74 2.35
CA ASP A 166 5.10 19.71 1.47
C ASP A 166 4.81 18.30 1.96
N SER A 167 4.76 18.07 3.29
CA SER A 167 4.41 16.76 3.87
C SER A 167 2.98 16.31 3.56
N VAL A 168 2.09 17.25 3.21
CA VAL A 168 0.67 17.00 2.93
C VAL A 168 0.26 17.41 1.51
N ALA A 169 1.19 17.87 0.67
CA ALA A 169 0.90 18.43 -0.65
C ALA A 169 0.18 17.43 -1.56
N ASP A 170 0.60 16.17 -1.52
CA ASP A 170 -0.01 15.09 -2.31
C ASP A 170 -1.45 14.82 -1.88
N VAL A 171 -1.69 14.75 -0.57
CA VAL A 171 -3.01 14.54 0.00
C VAL A 171 -3.91 15.75 -0.29
N PHE A 172 -3.38 16.96 -0.16
CA PHE A 172 -4.08 18.19 -0.49
C PHE A 172 -4.59 18.18 -1.94
N LYS A 173 -3.69 17.99 -2.91
CA LYS A 173 -4.03 18.03 -4.34
C LYS A 173 -5.02 16.94 -4.72
N SER A 174 -4.78 15.72 -4.27
CA SER A 174 -5.57 14.55 -4.67
C SER A 174 -6.93 14.48 -4.00
N LYS A 175 -7.01 14.76 -2.69
CA LYS A 175 -8.22 14.56 -1.88
C LYS A 175 -9.08 15.80 -1.75
N TYR A 176 -8.51 16.99 -1.82
CA TYR A 176 -9.22 18.24 -1.53
C TYR A 176 -9.31 19.18 -2.74
N LYS A 177 -8.19 19.47 -3.41
CA LYS A 177 -8.20 20.37 -4.58
C LYS A 177 -9.07 19.83 -5.71
N LYS A 178 -8.79 18.60 -6.14
CA LYS A 178 -9.48 17.98 -7.28
C LYS A 178 -10.90 17.54 -7.01
N THR A 179 -11.26 17.34 -5.75
CA THR A 179 -12.63 16.98 -5.36
C THR A 179 -13.49 18.21 -5.06
N GLY A 180 -12.92 19.41 -5.20
CA GLY A 180 -13.65 20.65 -4.94
C GLY A 180 -13.90 20.96 -3.47
N LYS A 181 -13.03 20.45 -2.56
CA LYS A 181 -13.21 20.50 -1.10
C LYS A 181 -12.12 21.33 -0.40
N ILE A 182 -11.62 22.36 -1.08
CA ILE A 182 -10.58 23.26 -0.52
C ILE A 182 -11.14 24.05 0.67
N ASP A 183 -12.37 24.53 0.56
CA ASP A 183 -13.12 25.20 1.62
C ASP A 183 -13.18 24.37 2.91
N LEU A 184 -13.48 23.07 2.77
CA LEU A 184 -13.63 22.15 3.88
C LEU A 184 -12.30 21.90 4.61
N ILE A 185 -11.20 21.73 3.87
CA ILE A 185 -9.90 21.51 4.49
C ILE A 185 -9.36 22.77 5.15
N VAL A 186 -9.50 23.94 4.52
CA VAL A 186 -9.05 25.20 5.11
C VAL A 186 -9.87 25.52 6.36
N LYS A 187 -11.20 25.33 6.32
CA LYS A 187 -12.05 25.49 7.52
C LYS A 187 -11.62 24.55 8.64
N ARG A 188 -11.40 23.26 8.33
CA ARG A 188 -10.89 22.30 9.31
C ARG A 188 -9.56 22.73 9.92
N MET A 189 -8.64 23.28 9.12
CA MET A 189 -7.36 23.79 9.62
C MET A 189 -7.55 25.03 10.50
N ALA A 190 -8.50 25.91 10.16
CA ALA A 190 -8.84 27.07 10.97
C ALA A 190 -9.44 26.68 12.33
N ASP A 191 -10.24 25.60 12.38
CA ASP A 191 -10.87 25.10 13.61
C ASP A 191 -9.87 24.51 14.63
N TYR A 192 -8.60 24.30 14.26
CA TYR A 192 -7.59 23.84 15.23
C TYR A 192 -7.25 24.94 16.26
N PRO A 193 -7.14 24.61 17.57
CA PRO A 193 -6.99 25.59 18.64
C PRO A 193 -5.80 26.56 18.50
N THR A 194 -4.73 26.13 17.83
CA THR A 194 -3.49 26.91 17.68
C THR A 194 -3.27 27.45 16.26
N SER A 195 -4.25 27.27 15.36
CA SER A 195 -4.15 27.66 13.95
C SER A 195 -3.93 29.17 13.80
N GLY A 196 -4.67 29.97 14.57
CA GLY A 196 -4.69 31.43 14.46
C GLY A 196 -5.17 31.93 13.09
N ILE A 197 -5.91 31.12 12.33
CA ILE A 197 -6.41 31.49 11.00
C ILE A 197 -7.78 32.16 11.17
N THR A 198 -7.91 33.42 10.75
CA THR A 198 -9.21 34.11 10.79
C THR A 198 -10.12 33.68 9.62
N PRO A 199 -11.44 33.95 9.70
CA PRO A 199 -12.36 33.70 8.58
C PRO A 199 -11.97 34.42 7.28
N GLU A 200 -11.42 35.63 7.36
CA GLU A 200 -10.97 36.46 6.23
C GLU A 200 -9.68 35.91 5.62
N GLU A 201 -8.74 35.52 6.48
CA GLU A 201 -7.51 34.83 6.07
C GLU A 201 -7.82 33.51 5.39
N SER A 202 -8.79 32.75 5.91
CA SER A 202 -9.25 31.50 5.31
C SER A 202 -9.73 31.71 3.87
N LYS A 203 -10.49 32.76 3.58
CA LYS A 203 -10.95 33.07 2.21
C LYS A 203 -9.77 33.36 1.28
N SER A 204 -8.81 34.16 1.74
CA SER A 204 -7.62 34.51 0.96
C SER A 204 -6.74 33.29 0.66
N ILE A 205 -6.57 32.41 1.66
CA ILE A 205 -5.84 31.14 1.51
C ILE A 205 -6.57 30.21 0.54
N GLN A 206 -7.90 30.10 0.63
CA GLN A 206 -8.69 29.28 -0.30
C GLN A 206 -8.51 29.74 -1.75
N MET A 207 -8.60 31.04 -2.02
CA MET A 207 -8.42 31.60 -3.37
C MET A 207 -7.01 31.30 -3.92
N TYR A 208 -5.97 31.51 -3.11
CA TYR A 208 -4.60 31.19 -3.49
C TYR A 208 -4.41 29.69 -3.78
N LEU A 209 -4.93 28.83 -2.91
CA LEU A 209 -4.88 27.37 -3.08
C LEU A 209 -5.65 26.88 -4.31
N ASN A 210 -6.71 27.59 -4.68
CA ASN A 210 -7.54 27.24 -5.83
C ASN A 210 -6.84 27.58 -7.15
N GLU A 211 -6.26 28.77 -7.25
CA GLU A 211 -5.79 29.33 -8.53
C GLU A 211 -4.27 29.27 -8.75
N LYS A 212 -3.44 29.15 -7.70
CA LYS A 212 -1.97 29.22 -7.81
C LYS A 212 -1.22 27.96 -7.41
N LEU A 213 -1.77 27.16 -6.51
CA LEU A 213 -1.37 25.76 -6.28
C LEU A 213 -2.18 24.83 -7.16
#